data_AF-A0A2N1UQ56-F1
#
_entry.id   AF-A0A2N1UQ56-F1
#
_cell.length_a   1.000
_cell.length_b   1.000
_cell.length_c   1.000
_cell.angle_alpha   90.00
_cell.angle_beta   90.00
_cell.angle_gamma   90.00
#
_symmetry.space_group_name_H-M   'P 1'
#
loop_
_entity.id
_entity.type
_entity.pdbx_description
1 polymer ?
#
loop_
_entity_poly.entity_id
_entity_poly.type
_entity_poly.pdbx_seq_one_letter_code
_entity_poly.pdbx_strand_id
1 'polypeptide(L)'
;MKLHKVGLFALAASVTMSGFTVFSAPAQAQAGGVSYEDLLVENGGDIERSHWASEAIQNLVDKYGVMSGYPDKKFRGQRTLTRYEMAAALYQVMKYIDKTVADAVEGIQPIDTSNFATKDDLKQLAALQMEFKR
;
A
#
# COMPACT_ATOMS: atom_id res chain seq x y z
N MET A 1 -37.48 -40.69 -24.14
CA MET A 1 -38.05 -39.67 -23.23
C MET A 1 -37.15 -39.57 -22.00
N LYS A 2 -36.60 -38.38 -21.76
CA LYS A 2 -35.85 -37.89 -20.57
C LYS A 2 -34.44 -38.45 -20.30
N LEU A 3 -33.46 -37.67 -20.75
CA LEU A 3 -32.12 -37.50 -20.17
C LEU A 3 -32.27 -36.86 -18.77
N HIS A 4 -31.57 -37.38 -17.76
CA HIS A 4 -31.18 -36.60 -16.59
C HIS A 4 -29.68 -36.78 -16.33
N LYS A 5 -28.95 -35.67 -16.44
CA LYS A 5 -27.60 -35.47 -15.88
C LYS A 5 -27.74 -35.03 -14.41
N VAL A 6 -26.58 -34.87 -13.75
CA VAL A 6 -26.31 -34.24 -12.43
C VAL A 6 -26.00 -35.31 -11.36
N GLY A 7 -24.89 -35.29 -10.63
CA GLY A 7 -23.82 -34.30 -10.50
C GLY A 7 -22.62 -34.90 -9.76
N LEU A 8 -21.44 -34.38 -10.08
CA LEU A 8 -20.13 -34.76 -9.54
C LEU A 8 -19.96 -34.13 -8.15
N PHE A 9 -19.95 -34.96 -7.10
CA PHE A 9 -19.60 -34.55 -5.74
C PHE A 9 -18.07 -34.60 -5.58
N ALA A 10 -17.43 -33.44 -5.45
CA ALA A 10 -16.02 -33.35 -5.08
C ALA A 10 -15.89 -33.34 -3.54
N LEU A 11 -15.18 -34.34 -3.03
CA LEU A 11 -14.86 -34.59 -1.63
C LEU A 11 -13.75 -33.63 -1.17
N ALA A 12 -14.02 -32.71 -0.23
CA ALA A 12 -12.98 -31.93 0.42
C ALA A 12 -12.48 -32.67 1.67
N ALA A 13 -11.25 -33.16 1.63
CA ALA A 13 -10.58 -33.79 2.77
C ALA A 13 -10.16 -32.72 3.79
N SER A 14 -10.64 -32.86 5.02
CA SER A 14 -10.20 -32.08 6.18
C SER A 14 -8.89 -32.65 6.70
N VAL A 15 -7.81 -31.87 6.65
CA VAL A 15 -6.58 -32.13 7.40
C VAL A 15 -6.53 -31.14 8.56
N THR A 16 -6.84 -31.64 9.76
CA THR A 16 -6.57 -30.95 11.02
C THR A 16 -5.12 -31.25 11.44
N MET A 17 -4.23 -30.27 11.34
CA MET A 17 -3.01 -30.26 12.16
C MET A 17 -3.01 -29.00 13.02
N SER A 18 -3.27 -29.23 14.30
CA SER A 18 -3.15 -28.25 15.37
C SER A 18 -1.70 -27.76 15.50
N GLY A 19 -1.54 -26.45 15.68
CA GLY A 19 -0.35 -25.89 16.34
C GLY A 19 0.62 -25.12 15.46
N PHE A 20 0.18 -24.02 14.84
CA PHE A 20 0.90 -22.75 14.65
C PHE A 20 0.02 -21.87 13.74
N THR A 21 -0.70 -20.89 14.28
CA THR A 21 -1.27 -19.85 13.41
C THR A 21 -0.15 -18.89 13.06
N VAL A 22 0.55 -19.15 11.96
CA VAL A 22 1.26 -18.08 11.25
C VAL A 22 0.20 -17.03 10.98
N PHE A 23 0.38 -15.82 11.51
CA PHE A 23 -0.37 -14.65 11.05
C PHE A 23 0.01 -14.49 9.58
N SER A 24 -0.76 -15.14 8.70
CA SER A 24 -0.67 -14.89 7.27
C SER A 24 -1.19 -13.47 7.09
N ALA A 25 -0.28 -12.50 7.11
CA ALA A 25 -0.55 -11.24 6.45
C ALA A 25 -0.99 -11.63 5.04
N PRO A 26 -2.20 -11.24 4.60
CA PRO A 26 -2.58 -11.49 3.23
C PRO A 26 -1.64 -10.64 2.38
N ALA A 27 -0.59 -11.27 1.85
CA ALA A 27 0.07 -10.85 0.63
C ALA A 27 -0.88 -11.15 -0.54
N GLN A 28 -2.06 -10.57 -0.47
CA GLN A 28 -3.05 -10.48 -1.53
C GLN A 28 -3.59 -9.07 -1.40
N ALA A 29 -2.86 -8.12 -1.98
CA ALA A 29 -3.46 -6.89 -2.46
C ALA A 29 -4.60 -7.31 -3.40
N GLN A 30 -5.82 -7.35 -2.87
CA GLN A 30 -7.00 -7.49 -3.70
C GLN A 30 -7.05 -6.25 -4.59
N ALA A 31 -6.80 -6.45 -5.87
CA ALA A 31 -7.09 -5.52 -6.94
C ALA A 31 -8.63 -5.37 -7.09
N GLY A 32 -9.23 -4.81 -6.05
CA GLY A 32 -10.65 -4.56 -5.85
C GLY A 32 -10.83 -3.58 -4.69
N GLY A 33 -9.99 -2.53 -4.68
CA GLY A 33 -10.01 -1.48 -3.68
C GLY A 33 -11.33 -0.73 -3.73
N VAL A 34 -11.79 -0.29 -2.56
CA VAL A 34 -12.96 0.60 -2.41
C VAL A 34 -12.70 1.87 -3.23
N SER A 35 -13.53 2.14 -4.23
CA SER A 35 -13.41 3.35 -5.06
C SER A 35 -13.93 4.57 -4.30
N TYR A 36 -13.53 5.76 -4.72
CA TYR A 36 -14.06 7.01 -4.15
C TYR A 36 -15.60 7.04 -4.10
N GLU A 37 -16.28 6.57 -5.15
CA GLU A 37 -17.75 6.58 -5.22
C GLU A 37 -18.38 5.75 -4.08
N ASP A 38 -17.74 4.66 -3.67
CA ASP A 38 -18.21 3.84 -2.54
C ASP A 38 -18.09 4.58 -1.19
N LEU A 39 -17.16 5.53 -1.07
CA LEU A 39 -16.92 6.30 0.15
C LEU A 39 -17.90 7.47 0.33
N LEU A 40 -18.70 7.77 -0.69
CA LEU A 40 -19.67 8.84 -0.63
C LEU A 40 -20.88 8.47 0.22
N VAL A 41 -21.44 9.45 0.93
CA VAL A 41 -22.65 9.28 1.75
C VAL A 41 -23.82 8.70 0.95
N GLU A 42 -23.93 9.06 -0.33
CA GLU A 42 -24.97 8.54 -1.24
C GLU A 42 -24.90 7.02 -1.46
N ASN A 43 -23.72 6.42 -1.31
CA ASN A 43 -23.47 4.99 -1.49
C ASN A 43 -23.20 4.25 -0.17
N GLY A 44 -23.55 4.88 0.97
CA GLY A 44 -23.37 4.29 2.30
C GLY A 44 -22.02 4.57 2.95
N GLY A 45 -21.19 5.42 2.34
CA GLY A 45 -19.94 5.91 2.91
C GLY A 45 -20.12 7.07 3.91
N ASP A 46 -19.06 7.83 4.17
CA ASP A 46 -19.04 8.94 5.15
C ASP A 46 -18.45 10.25 4.60
N ILE A 47 -18.21 10.35 3.30
CA ILE A 47 -17.72 11.57 2.65
C ILE A 47 -18.87 12.27 1.92
N GLU A 48 -19.09 13.53 2.25
CA GLU A 48 -19.96 14.40 1.46
C GLU A 48 -19.20 14.93 0.24
N ARG A 49 -19.83 14.94 -0.94
CA ARG A 49 -19.21 15.44 -2.18
C ARG A 49 -18.75 16.91 -2.08
N SER A 50 -19.43 17.70 -1.25
CA SER A 50 -19.09 19.11 -0.95
C SER A 50 -17.99 19.28 0.10
N HIS A 51 -17.51 18.19 0.71
CA HIS A 51 -16.48 18.26 1.74
C HIS A 51 -15.18 18.83 1.17
N TRP A 52 -14.49 19.71 1.91
CA TRP A 52 -13.28 20.39 1.43
C TRP A 52 -12.16 19.42 1.01
N ALA A 53 -12.12 18.24 1.63
CA ALA A 53 -11.12 17.20 1.33
C ALA A 53 -11.55 16.22 0.22
N SER A 54 -12.76 16.36 -0.35
CA SER A 54 -13.34 15.34 -1.24
C SER A 54 -12.49 15.10 -2.47
N GLU A 55 -12.03 16.17 -3.13
CA GLU A 55 -11.15 16.09 -4.31
C GLU A 55 -9.79 15.47 -3.97
N ALA A 56 -9.22 15.82 -2.81
CA ALA A 56 -7.96 15.23 -2.37
C ALA A 56 -8.11 13.72 -2.15
N ILE A 57 -9.20 13.29 -1.52
CA ILE A 57 -9.49 11.87 -1.27
C ILE A 57 -9.71 11.13 -2.58
N GLN A 58 -10.50 11.69 -3.51
CA GLN A 58 -10.72 11.09 -4.83
C GLN A 58 -9.40 10.84 -5.56
N ASN A 59 -8.51 11.83 -5.59
CA ASN A 59 -7.21 11.69 -6.23
C ASN A 59 -6.34 10.62 -5.53
N LEU A 60 -6.32 10.58 -4.20
CA LEU A 60 -5.52 9.61 -3.46
C LEU A 60 -6.01 8.16 -3.65
N VAL A 61 -7.32 7.96 -3.77
CA VAL A 61 -7.95 6.64 -3.92
C VAL A 61 -7.93 6.17 -5.37
N ASP A 62 -8.50 6.93 -6.29
CA ASP A 62 -8.71 6.45 -7.66
C ASP A 62 -7.52 6.73 -8.58
N LYS A 63 -6.87 7.90 -8.44
CA LYS A 63 -5.81 8.33 -9.36
C LYS A 63 -4.44 7.79 -8.96
N TYR A 64 -4.09 7.92 -7.68
CA TYR A 64 -2.78 7.54 -7.18
C TYR A 64 -2.76 6.15 -6.53
N GLY A 65 -3.91 5.67 -6.02
CA GLY A 65 -4.01 4.36 -5.36
C GLY A 65 -3.12 4.23 -4.12
N VAL A 66 -2.77 5.35 -3.48
CA VAL A 66 -1.86 5.40 -2.32
C VAL A 66 -2.61 5.30 -0.99
N MET A 67 -3.91 5.51 -1.01
CA MET A 67 -4.81 5.31 0.13
C MET A 67 -6.05 4.54 -0.32
N SER A 68 -6.60 3.74 0.59
CA SER A 68 -7.93 3.14 0.41
C SER A 68 -8.76 3.42 1.65
N GLY A 69 -10.08 3.46 1.47
CA GLY A 69 -10.99 3.36 2.61
C GLY A 69 -10.91 1.99 3.30
N TYR A 70 -11.76 1.84 4.30
CA TYR A 70 -11.92 0.59 5.03
C TYR A 70 -12.87 -0.37 4.28
N PRO A 71 -12.82 -1.68 4.56
CA PRO A 71 -13.71 -2.67 3.92
C PRO A 71 -15.22 -2.39 4.12
N ASP A 72 -15.57 -1.59 5.12
CA ASP A 72 -16.93 -1.14 5.41
C ASP A 72 -17.36 0.09 4.58
N LYS A 73 -16.58 0.45 3.55
CA LYS A 73 -16.80 1.62 2.67
C LYS A 73 -16.76 2.98 3.38
N LYS A 74 -16.12 3.05 4.55
CA LYS A 74 -15.89 4.30 5.26
C LYS A 74 -14.46 4.78 5.06
N PHE A 75 -14.27 6.10 5.07
CA PHE A 75 -12.95 6.73 5.11
C PHE A 75 -12.53 7.08 6.54
N ARG A 76 -13.50 7.40 7.41
CA ARG A 76 -13.32 7.77 8.82
C ARG A 76 -12.47 9.02 9.02
N GLY A 77 -12.73 10.06 8.21
CA GLY A 77 -11.96 11.30 8.22
C GLY A 77 -11.97 12.07 9.57
N GLN A 78 -12.99 11.87 10.39
CA GLN A 78 -13.10 12.51 11.71
C GLN A 78 -12.34 11.76 12.82
N ARG A 79 -11.82 10.56 12.56
CA ARG A 79 -11.08 9.77 13.54
C ARG A 79 -9.68 10.35 13.74
N THR A 80 -9.22 10.38 14.99
CA THR A 80 -7.83 10.69 15.29
C THR A 80 -6.88 9.66 14.68
N LEU A 81 -5.92 10.14 13.90
CA LEU A 81 -4.86 9.33 13.29
C LEU A 81 -3.71 9.14 14.29
N THR A 82 -3.17 7.92 14.40
CA THR A 82 -1.93 7.71 15.15
C THR A 82 -0.71 8.16 14.36
N ARG A 83 0.37 8.54 15.05
CA ARG A 83 1.64 8.88 14.38
C ARG A 83 2.18 7.74 13.51
N TYR A 84 1.90 6.49 13.88
CA TYR A 84 2.30 5.31 13.11
C TYR A 84 1.51 5.17 11.80
N GLU A 85 0.19 5.38 11.84
CA GLU A 85 -0.65 5.36 10.63
C GLU A 85 -0.27 6.50 9.68
N MET A 86 0.05 7.69 10.22
CA MET A 86 0.55 8.81 9.43
C MET A 86 1.86 8.48 8.72
N ALA A 87 2.81 7.85 9.42
CA ALA A 87 4.09 7.45 8.83
C ALA A 87 3.91 6.41 7.72
N ALA A 88 3.03 5.42 7.93
CA ALA A 88 2.72 4.42 6.91
C ALA A 88 2.08 5.04 5.66
N ALA A 89 1.13 5.97 5.85
CA ALA A 89 0.49 6.68 4.75
C ALA A 89 1.50 7.53 3.95
N LEU A 90 2.34 8.31 4.63
CA LEU A 90 3.36 9.13 3.98
C LEU A 90 4.36 8.26 3.19
N TYR A 91 4.75 7.12 3.74
CA TYR A 91 5.64 6.19 3.05
C TYR A 91 5.05 5.69 1.73
N GLN A 92 3.75 5.37 1.67
CA GLN A 92 3.10 4.96 0.41
C GLN A 92 3.09 6.07 -0.64
N VAL A 93 2.83 7.31 -0.22
CA VAL A 93 2.90 8.48 -1.11
C VAL A 93 4.31 8.65 -1.67
N MET A 94 5.34 8.53 -0.83
CA MET A 94 6.73 8.67 -1.27
C MET A 94 7.11 7.57 -2.29
N LYS A 95 6.70 6.32 -2.06
CA LYS A 95 6.93 5.23 -3.03
C LYS A 95 6.28 5.49 -4.38
N TYR A 96 5.09 6.06 -4.39
CA TYR A 96 4.43 6.44 -5.65
C TYR A 96 5.25 7.51 -6.37
N ILE A 97 5.72 8.53 -5.65
CA ILE A 97 6.59 9.58 -6.22
C ILE A 97 7.87 8.97 -6.78
N ASP A 98 8.59 8.15 -6.01
CA ASP A 98 9.83 7.49 -6.42
C ASP A 98 9.61 6.66 -7.70
N LYS A 99 8.50 5.91 -7.76
CA LYS A 99 8.10 5.18 -8.96
C LYS A 99 7.87 6.12 -10.15
N THR A 100 7.07 7.17 -9.97
CA THR A 100 6.79 8.10 -11.08
C THR A 100 8.04 8.83 -11.58
N VAL A 101 8.99 9.14 -10.70
CA VAL A 101 10.26 9.76 -11.07
C VAL A 101 11.14 8.77 -11.83
N ALA A 102 11.24 7.52 -11.37
CA ALA A 102 11.97 6.46 -12.06
C ALA A 102 11.37 6.15 -13.44
N ASP A 103 10.05 6.15 -13.56
CA ASP A 103 9.36 5.93 -14.84
C ASP A 103 9.49 7.13 -15.80
N ALA A 104 9.58 8.36 -15.27
CA ALA A 104 9.68 9.59 -16.06
C ALA A 104 11.11 9.91 -16.54
N VAL A 105 12.14 9.37 -15.87
CA VAL A 105 13.54 9.58 -16.23
C VAL A 105 14.19 8.22 -16.49
N GLU A 106 14.18 7.79 -17.75
CA GLU A 106 14.96 6.62 -18.20
C GLU A 106 16.43 6.78 -17.74
N GLY A 107 16.84 5.95 -16.77
CA GLY A 107 18.24 5.87 -16.32
C GLY A 107 18.54 6.40 -14.91
N ILE A 108 17.58 7.01 -14.20
CA ILE A 108 17.76 7.29 -12.76
C ILE A 108 17.13 6.15 -11.96
N GLN A 109 17.98 5.36 -11.29
CA GLN A 109 17.53 4.32 -10.38
C GLN A 109 16.73 4.95 -9.22
N PRO A 110 15.69 4.28 -8.69
CA PRO A 110 14.98 4.74 -7.50
C PRO A 110 15.96 5.14 -6.41
N ILE A 111 15.69 6.23 -5.69
CA ILE A 111 16.55 6.70 -4.59
C ILE A 111 16.61 5.57 -3.56
N ASP A 112 17.74 4.85 -3.55
CA ASP A 112 18.00 3.76 -2.60
C ASP A 112 18.26 4.37 -1.23
N THR A 113 17.17 4.63 -0.51
CA THR A 113 17.19 5.11 0.88
C THR A 113 17.70 4.05 1.86
N SER A 114 18.12 2.86 1.41
CA SER A 114 18.76 1.87 2.27
C SER A 114 20.29 2.02 2.36
N ASN A 115 20.91 2.77 1.44
CA ASN A 115 22.36 2.94 1.35
C ASN A 115 22.76 4.42 1.41
N PHE A 116 22.65 5.04 2.58
CA PHE A 116 23.11 6.42 2.78
C PHE A 116 24.63 6.56 2.79
N ALA A 117 25.38 5.47 3.00
CA ALA A 117 26.83 5.40 2.84
C ALA A 117 27.28 3.94 2.71
N THR A 118 28.06 3.62 1.68
CA THR A 118 28.70 2.30 1.58
C THR A 118 29.96 2.25 2.44
N LYS A 119 30.43 1.04 2.78
CA LYS A 119 31.69 0.87 3.50
C LYS A 119 32.88 1.49 2.75
N ASP A 120 32.80 1.58 1.43
CA ASP A 120 33.87 2.13 0.61
C ASP A 120 33.87 3.67 0.67
N ASP A 121 32.70 4.31 0.73
CA ASP A 121 32.59 5.76 0.96
C ASP A 121 33.20 6.17 2.31
N LEU A 122 32.99 5.36 3.35
CA LEU A 122 33.58 5.59 4.67
C LEU A 122 35.11 5.46 4.67
N LYS A 123 35.65 4.54 3.87
CA LYS A 123 37.11 4.41 3.72
C LYS A 123 37.70 5.63 3.00
N GLN A 124 37.01 6.15 1.99
CA GLN A 124 37.45 7.35 1.29
C GLN A 124 37.45 8.58 2.21
N LEU A 125 36.41 8.76 3.02
CA LEU A 125 36.36 9.82 4.04
C LEU A 125 37.50 9.68 5.06
N ALA A 126 37.80 8.47 5.52
CA ALA A 126 38.91 8.23 6.45
C ALA A 126 40.28 8.55 5.82
N ALA A 127 40.47 8.23 4.54
CA ALA A 127 41.69 8.56 3.81
C ALA A 127 41.87 10.08 3.67
N LEU A 128 40.82 10.80 3.29
CA LEU A 128 40.83 12.27 3.18
C LEU A 128 41.10 12.94 4.53
N GLN A 129 40.51 12.44 5.62
CA GLN A 129 40.80 12.96 6.96
C GLN A 129 42.26 12.78 7.38
N MET A 130 42.93 11.72 6.94
CA MET A 130 44.36 11.53 7.21
C MET A 130 45.25 12.44 6.35
N GLU A 131 44.84 12.71 5.12
CA GLU A 131 45.56 13.61 4.21
C GLU A 131 45.52 15.07 4.70
N PHE A 132 44.37 15.58 5.12
CA PHE A 132 44.22 16.95 5.62
C PHE A 132 44.74 17.18 7.04
N LYS A 133 45.05 16.11 7.79
CA LYS A 133 45.67 16.20 9.12
C LYS A 133 47.21 16.27 9.08
N ARG A 134 47.80 16.21 7.89
CA ARG A 134 49.24 16.39 7.68
C ARG A 134 49.58 17.86 7.50
#